data_AF-A0A7C2F944-F1
#
_entry.id   AF-A0A7C2F944-F1
#
_cell.length_a   1.000
_cell.length_b   1.000
_cell.length_c   1.000
_cell.angle_alpha   90.00
_cell.angle_beta   90.00
_cell.angle_gamma   90.00
#
_symmetry.space_group_name_H-M   'P 1'
#
loop_
_entity.id
_entity.type
_entity.pdbx_description
1 polymer ?
#
loop_
_entity_poly.entity_id
_entity_poly.type
_entity_poly.pdbx_seq_one_letter_code
_entity_poly.pdbx_strand_id
1 'polypeptide(L)' 'MDASFAVLAALALSPAHPYALLDHLSGLGLPVSRSALYRAVYALERDGFVAVQLETGETGHRRK' A
#
# COMPACT_ATOMS: atom_id res chain seq x y z
N MET A 1 -13.13 7.56 -8.69
CA MET A 1 -12.89 6.29 -7.96
C MET A 1 -12.13 6.66 -6.70
N ASP A 2 -12.60 6.28 -5.51
CA ASP A 2 -11.90 6.59 -4.27
C ASP A 2 -10.58 5.80 -4.22
N ALA A 3 -9.48 6.48 -3.88
CA ALA A 3 -8.16 5.86 -3.79
C ALA A 3 -8.15 4.69 -2.80
N SER A 4 -8.94 4.79 -1.73
CA SER A 4 -9.11 3.71 -0.72
C SER A 4 -9.65 2.42 -1.35
N PHE A 5 -10.64 2.54 -2.24
CA PHE A 5 -11.22 1.38 -2.91
C PHE A 5 -10.24 0.70 -3.87
N ALA A 6 -9.52 1.50 -4.68
CA ALA A 6 -8.52 0.96 -5.60
C ALA A 6 -7.37 0.26 -4.86
N VAL A 7 -6.92 0.83 -3.73
CA VAL A 7 -5.90 0.24 -2.87
C VAL A 7 -6.38 -1.05 -2.22
N LEU A 8 -7.60 -1.08 -1.70
CA LEU A 8 -8.19 -2.28 -1.09
C LEU A 8 -8.35 -3.42 -2.12
N ALA A 9 -8.84 -3.11 -3.32
CA ALA A 9 -8.99 -4.09 -4.39
C ALA A 9 -7.65 -4.68 -4.83
N ALA A 10 -6.61 -3.85 -4.94
CA ALA A 10 -5.27 -4.29 -5.29
C ALA A 10 -4.62 -5.14 -4.18
N LEU A 11 -4.84 -4.81 -2.91
CA LEU A 11 -4.38 -5.61 -1.75
C LEU A 11 -5.07 -6.99 -1.68
N ALA A 12 -6.34 -7.09 -2.09
CA ALA A 12 -7.06 -8.37 -2.09
C ALA A 12 -6.53 -9.38 -3.12
N LEU A 13 -5.84 -8.90 -4.17
CA LEU A 13 -5.30 -9.74 -5.24
C LEU A 13 -3.90 -10.30 -4.92
N SER A 14 -3.16 -9.72 -3.96
CA SER A 14 -1.84 -10.23 -3.55
C SER A 14 -1.39 -9.61 -2.21
N PRO A 15 -0.70 -10.35 -1.32
CA PRO A 15 -0.03 -9.76 -0.16
C PRO A 15 1.22 -9.01 -0.65
N ALA A 16 1.03 -7.80 -1.19
CA ALA A 16 2.06 -7.11 -1.96
C ALA A 16 2.66 -5.94 -1.17
N HIS A 17 3.98 -5.99 -0.98
CA HIS A 17 4.76 -4.88 -0.47
C HIS A 17 4.38 -3.52 -1.11
N PRO A 18 4.52 -2.39 -0.39
CA PRO A 18 4.04 -1.08 -0.85
C PRO A 18 4.53 -0.63 -2.23
N TYR A 19 5.73 -1.05 -2.65
CA TYR A 19 6.27 -0.71 -3.96
C TYR A 19 5.63 -1.52 -5.09
N ALA A 20 5.42 -2.83 -4.89
CA ALA A 20 4.71 -3.67 -5.85
C ALA A 20 3.26 -3.20 -6.04
N LEU A 21 2.65 -2.66 -4.97
CA LEU A 21 1.31 -2.07 -5.02
C LEU A 21 1.25 -0.79 -5.87
N LEU A 22 2.26 0.08 -5.75
CA LEU A 22 2.37 1.28 -6.61
C LEU A 22 2.53 0.91 -8.09
N ASP A 23 3.41 -0.04 -8.39
CA ASP A 23 3.66 -0.48 -9.76
C ASP A 23 2.39 -1.11 -10.36
N HIS A 24 1.67 -1.92 -9.58
CA HIS A 24 0.41 -2.52 -10.01
C HIS A 24 -0.66 -1.46 -10.33
N LEU A 25 -0.86 -0.49 -9.44
CA LEU A 25 -1.83 0.59 -9.65
C LEU A 25 -1.47 1.47 -10.86
N SER A 26 -0.18 1.76 -11.03
CA SER A 26 0.34 2.47 -12.22
C SER A 26 0.07 1.69 -13.50
N GLY A 27 0.32 0.38 -13.52
CA GLY A 27 0.03 -0.51 -14.66
C GLY A 27 -1.44 -0.59 -15.03
N LEU A 28 -2.35 -0.36 -14.09
CA LEU A 28 -3.80 -0.25 -14.31
C LEU A 28 -4.25 1.14 -14.78
N GLY A 29 -3.32 2.07 -15.00
CA GLY A 29 -3.62 3.44 -15.41
C GLY A 29 -4.18 4.31 -14.28
N LEU A 30 -3.97 3.92 -13.02
CA LEU A 30 -4.37 4.67 -11.84
C LEU A 30 -3.14 5.38 -11.25
N PRO A 31 -2.87 6.65 -11.60
CA PRO A 31 -1.72 7.39 -11.09
C PRO A 31 -1.93 7.72 -9.61
N VAL A 32 -1.47 6.84 -8.72
CA VAL A 32 -1.50 7.02 -7.27
C VAL A 32 -0.10 7.42 -6.80
N SER A 33 0.00 8.59 -6.17
CA SER A 33 1.26 9.00 -5.55
C SER A 33 1.56 8.16 -4.31
N ARG A 34 2.84 8.01 -3.98
CA ARG A 34 3.29 7.31 -2.76
C ARG A 34 2.58 7.83 -1.51
N SER A 35 2.45 9.16 -1.36
CA SER A 35 1.76 9.78 -0.23
C SER A 35 0.27 9.45 -0.19
N ALA A 36 -0.40 9.41 -1.35
CA ALA A 36 -1.80 9.03 -1.44
C ALA A 36 -2.00 7.55 -1.07
N LEU A 37 -1.10 6.67 -1.50
CA LEU A 37 -1.12 5.27 -1.14
C LEU A 37 -1.02 5.07 0.38
N TYR A 38 -0.03 5.68 1.04
CA TYR A 38 0.13 5.52 2.49
C TYR A 38 -1.05 6.08 3.28
N ARG A 39 -1.66 7.20 2.83
CA ARG A 39 -2.87 7.73 3.46
C ARG A 39 -4.05 6.77 3.30
N ALA A 40 -4.22 6.17 2.13
CA ALA A 40 -5.28 5.19 1.88
C ALA A 40 -5.08 3.92 2.73
N VAL A 41 -3.86 3.39 2.79
CA VAL A 41 -3.53 2.24 3.65
C VAL A 41 -3.78 2.57 5.12
N TYR A 42 -3.35 3.74 5.59
CA TYR A 42 -3.59 4.18 6.97
C TYR A 42 -5.08 4.31 7.30
N ALA A 43 -5.89 4.85 6.37
CA ALA A 43 -7.33 4.93 6.54
C ALA A 43 -7.96 3.53 6.62
N LEU A 44 -7.57 2.62 5.71
CA LEU A 44 -8.07 1.24 5.70
C LEU A 44 -7.67 0.46 6.96
N GLU A 45 -6.46 0.68 7.48
CA GLU A 45 -5.98 0.06 8.72
C GLU A 45 -6.76 0.59 9.93
N ARG A 46 -6.88 1.92 10.05
CA ARG A 46 -7.67 2.57 11.10
C ARG A 46 -9.11 2.08 11.12
N ASP A 47 -9.69 1.88 9.94
CA ASP A 47 -11.08 1.46 9.78
C ASP A 47 -11.24 -0.07 9.87
N GLY A 48 -10.15 -0.81 10.11
CA GLY A 48 -10.16 -2.26 10.39
C GLY A 48 -10.27 -3.16 9.15
N PHE A 49 -10.10 -2.62 7.94
CA PHE A 49 -10.18 -3.37 6.69
C PHE A 49 -8.89 -4.11 6.33
N VAL A 50 -7.75 -3.63 6.81
CA VAL A 50 -6.43 -4.24 6.56
C VAL A 50 -5.60 -4.25 7.84
N ALA A 51 -4.67 -5.20 7.95
CA ALA A 51 -3.65 -5.20 8.99
C ALA A 51 -2.28 -4.95 8.34
N VAL A 52 -1.54 -3.97 8.84
CA VAL A 52 -0.17 -3.69 8.36
C VAL A 52 0.82 -4.43 9.25
N GLN A 53 1.56 -5.37 8.66
CA GLN A 53 2.68 -6.00 9.34
C GLN A 53 3.99 -5.32 8.94
N LEU A 54 4.64 -4.67 9.90
CA LEU A 54 5.96 -4.10 9.71
C LEU A 54 7.01 -5.18 9.92
N GLU A 55 7.53 -5.73 8.83
CA GLU A 55 8.70 -6.59 8.89
C GLU A 55 9.97 -5.74 8.90
N THR A 56 10.70 -5.75 10.01
CA THR A 56 12.06 -5.23 10.06
C THR A 56 12.96 -6.30 9.47
N GLY A 57 13.19 -6.26 8.15
CA GLY A 57 14.19 -7.13 7.54
C GLY A 57 15.56 -6.90 8.18
N GLU A 58 16.32 -7.97 8.44
CA GLU A 58 17.70 -7.88 8.96
C GLU A 58 18.63 -7.01 8.09
N THR A 59 18.21 -6.70 6.86
CA THR A 59 18.91 -5.90 5.84
C THR A 59 18.35 -4.49 5.63
N GLY A 60 17.43 -4.02 6.47
CA GLY A 60 16.95 -2.63 6.42
C GLY A 60 18.09 -1.63 6.69
N HIS A 61 18.34 -0.71 5.76
CA HIS A 61 19.39 0.32 5.88
C HIS A 61 19.21 1.06 7.21
N ARG A 62 20.15 0.88 8.16
CA ARG A 62 20.22 1.70 9.38
C ARG A 62 20.36 3.15 8.94
N ARG A 63 19.28 3.93 9.02
CA ARG A 63 19.43 5.38 9.05
C ARG A 63 20.09 5.74 10.37
N LYS A 64 21.29 6.32 10.29
CA LYS A 64 21.91 7.07 11.38
C LYS A 64 21.07 8.30 11.71
#